data_AF-A0A519LHX9-F1
#
_entry.id   AF-A0A519LHX9-F1
#
_cell.length_a   1.000
_cell.length_b   1.000
_cell.length_c   1.000
_cell.angle_alpha   90.00
_cell.angle_beta   90.00
_cell.angle_gamma   90.00
#
_symmetry.space_group_name_H-M   'P 1'
#
loop_
_entity.id
_entity.type
_entity.pdbx_description
1 polymer ?
#
loop_
_entity_poly.entity_id
_entity_poly.type
_entity_poly.pdbx_seq_one_letter_code
_entity_poly.pdbx_strand_id
1 'polypeptide(L)'
;KAGITPAVITGRDSAPLRVRLKALGVEHAVFGTEDKRPAAEDILARLGLSWAQAAAMGDDWPDLPVMRRSAFACAPANAQAEVRHAAHFVTQARGGDGAARELCDLLLVASGRYAALLAEYTA
;
A
#
# COMPACT_ATOMS: atom_id res chain seq x y z
N LYS A 1 -9.46 6.86 8.25
CA LYS A 1 -10.57 7.84 8.16
C LYS A 1 -11.23 7.94 6.77
N ALA A 2 -11.16 6.91 5.91
CA ALA A 2 -11.67 7.03 4.53
C ALA A 2 -12.26 5.72 3.97
N GLY A 3 -12.63 4.76 4.82
CA GLY A 3 -13.09 3.44 4.38
C GLY A 3 -12.06 2.65 3.56
N ILE A 4 -10.78 3.04 3.63
CA ILE A 4 -9.65 2.33 3.03
C ILE A 4 -8.95 1.59 4.18
N THR A 5 -8.87 0.27 4.06
CA THR A 5 -8.22 -0.60 5.04
C THR A 5 -6.76 -0.81 4.64
N PRO A 6 -5.78 -0.27 5.38
CA PRO A 6 -4.37 -0.50 5.09
C PRO A 6 -3.96 -1.94 5.47
N ALA A 7 -3.09 -2.53 4.66
CA ALA A 7 -2.49 -3.83 4.92
C ALA A 7 -1.00 -3.83 4.56
N VAL A 8 -0.20 -4.66 5.23
CA VAL A 8 1.25 -4.77 5.03
C VAL A 8 1.66 -6.24 4.87
N ILE A 9 2.46 -6.52 3.85
CA ILE A 9 3.06 -7.84 3.62
C ILE A 9 4.55 -7.65 3.42
N THR A 10 5.36 -8.36 4.19
CA THR A 10 6.82 -8.16 4.22
C THR A 10 7.56 -9.48 4.35
N GLY A 11 8.68 -9.60 3.64
CA GLY A 11 9.63 -10.70 3.80
C GLY A 11 10.39 -10.67 5.13
N ARG A 12 10.42 -9.51 5.79
CA ARG A 12 11.11 -9.31 7.07
C ARG A 12 10.13 -9.25 8.23
N ASP A 13 10.47 -9.93 9.31
CA ASP A 13 9.87 -9.73 10.62
C ASP A 13 10.83 -8.95 11.51
N SER A 14 10.43 -7.76 11.97
CA SER A 14 11.27 -6.93 12.84
C SER A 14 10.45 -6.17 13.88
N ALA A 15 11.05 -6.00 15.06
CA ALA A 15 10.43 -5.25 16.16
C ALA A 15 10.10 -3.79 15.78
N PRO A 16 10.97 -3.02 15.08
CA PRO A 16 10.64 -1.66 14.66
C PRO A 16 9.42 -1.59 13.75
N LEU A 17 9.29 -2.52 12.80
CA LEU A 17 8.15 -2.56 11.90
C LEU A 17 6.85 -2.85 12.68
N ARG A 18 6.87 -3.84 13.57
CA ARG A 18 5.69 -4.17 14.41
C ARG A 18 5.25 -2.99 15.26
N VAL A 19 6.19 -2.27 15.88
CA VAL A 19 5.91 -1.06 16.66
C VAL A 19 5.27 0.02 15.78
N ARG A 20 5.80 0.24 14.57
CA ARG A 20 5.25 1.22 13.64
C ARG A 20 3.83 0.88 13.20
N LEU A 21 3.57 -0.38 12.82
CA LEU A 21 2.24 -0.81 12.40
C LEU A 21 1.22 -0.71 13.53
N LYS A 22 1.61 -1.09 14.76
CA LYS A 22 0.79 -0.90 15.96
C LYS A 22 0.46 0.56 16.21
N ALA A 23 1.44 1.46 16.12
CA ALA A 23 1.23 2.89 16.32
C ALA A 23 0.31 3.52 15.25
N LEU A 24 0.29 2.97 14.04
CA LEU A 24 -0.58 3.40 12.95
C LEU A 24 -1.97 2.73 12.96
N GLY A 25 -2.21 1.76 13.84
CA GLY A 25 -3.45 0.97 13.86
C GLY A 25 -3.61 0.06 12.63
N VAL A 26 -2.51 -0.39 12.02
CA VAL A 26 -2.54 -1.34 10.90
C VAL A 26 -2.69 -2.75 11.47
N GLU A 27 -3.88 -3.32 11.33
CA GLU A 27 -4.25 -4.64 11.87
C GLU A 27 -3.93 -5.79 10.92
N HIS A 28 -3.98 -5.54 9.60
CA HIS A 28 -3.75 -6.56 8.58
C HIS A 28 -2.27 -6.59 8.18
N ALA A 29 -1.48 -7.38 8.88
CA ALA A 29 -0.05 -7.53 8.60
C ALA A 29 0.38 -9.00 8.52
N VAL A 30 1.17 -9.33 7.49
CA VAL A 30 1.84 -10.64 7.35
C VAL A 30 3.34 -10.42 7.27
N PHE A 31 4.08 -11.12 8.11
CA PHE A 31 5.53 -10.98 8.27
C PHE A 31 6.26 -12.25 7.88
N GLY A 32 7.52 -12.12 7.46
CA GLY A 32 8.39 -13.26 7.21
C GLY A 32 8.07 -14.04 5.94
N THR A 33 7.43 -13.42 4.94
CA THR A 33 7.10 -14.08 3.67
C THR A 33 7.52 -13.26 2.45
N GLU A 34 8.27 -13.89 1.55
CA GLU A 34 8.57 -13.34 0.22
C GLU A 34 7.53 -13.74 -0.83
N ASP A 35 6.75 -14.81 -0.59
CA ASP A 35 5.58 -15.10 -1.41
C ASP A 35 4.40 -14.23 -0.93
N LYS A 36 4.35 -13.00 -1.48
CA LYS A 36 3.37 -11.98 -1.06
C LYS A 36 1.96 -12.24 -1.60
N ARG A 37 1.80 -13.04 -2.67
CA ARG A 37 0.48 -13.27 -3.29
C ARG A 37 -0.48 -14.04 -2.37
N PRO A 38 -0.16 -15.23 -1.85
CA PRO A 38 -1.07 -15.96 -0.95
C PRO A 38 -1.43 -15.14 0.29
N ALA A 39 -0.46 -14.41 0.85
CA ALA A 39 -0.70 -13.51 1.98
C ALA A 39 -1.70 -12.39 1.65
N ALA A 40 -1.65 -11.84 0.43
CA ALA A 40 -2.60 -10.84 -0.03
C ALA A 40 -3.99 -11.45 -0.27
N GLU A 41 -4.07 -12.65 -0.86
CA GLU A 41 -5.32 -13.38 -1.07
C GLU A 41 -6.03 -13.67 0.25
N ASP A 42 -5.29 -14.09 1.28
CA ASP A 42 -5.83 -14.33 2.62
C ASP A 42 -6.32 -13.05 3.30
N ILE A 43 -5.65 -11.91 3.10
CA ILE A 43 -6.12 -10.61 3.60
C ILE A 43 -7.42 -10.21 2.90
N LEU A 44 -7.45 -10.29 1.56
CA LEU A 44 -8.63 -9.96 0.76
C LEU A 44 -9.83 -10.84 1.15
N ALA A 45 -9.63 -12.15 1.27
CA ALA A 45 -10.67 -13.09 1.69
C ALA A 45 -11.26 -12.75 3.07
N ARG A 46 -10.41 -12.44 4.06
CA ARG A 46 -10.86 -12.02 5.40
C ARG A 46 -11.63 -10.70 5.40
N LEU A 47 -11.35 -9.82 4.46
CA LEU A 47 -12.04 -8.55 4.29
C LEU A 47 -13.28 -8.65 3.39
N GLY A 48 -13.54 -9.81 2.77
CA GLY A 48 -14.60 -9.97 1.78
C GLY A 48 -14.38 -9.11 0.53
N LEU A 49 -13.11 -8.82 0.19
CA LEU A 49 -12.72 -7.99 -0.93
C LEU A 49 -12.13 -8.83 -2.06
N SER A 50 -12.15 -8.27 -3.26
CA SER A 50 -11.48 -8.84 -4.44
C SER A 50 -10.29 -7.99 -4.87
N TRP A 51 -9.47 -8.54 -5.76
CA TRP A 51 -8.36 -7.81 -6.39
C TRP A 51 -8.81 -6.52 -7.11
N ALA A 52 -10.05 -6.48 -7.60
CA ALA A 52 -10.64 -5.28 -8.22
C ALA A 52 -10.82 -4.11 -7.25
N GLN A 53 -10.76 -4.37 -5.94
CA GLN A 53 -10.88 -3.38 -4.87
C GLN A 53 -9.53 -3.11 -4.18
N ALA A 54 -8.45 -3.71 -4.68
CA ALA A 54 -7.12 -3.61 -4.09
C ALA A 54 -6.27 -2.56 -4.79
N ALA A 55 -5.56 -1.76 -3.99
CA ALA A 55 -4.41 -0.98 -4.42
C ALA A 55 -3.16 -1.52 -3.73
N ALA A 56 -2.06 -1.67 -4.45
CA ALA A 56 -0.80 -2.19 -3.93
C ALA A 56 0.38 -1.28 -4.27
N MET A 57 1.31 -1.14 -3.32
CA MET A 57 2.58 -0.47 -3.52
C MET A 57 3.73 -1.41 -3.21
N GLY A 58 4.72 -1.47 -4.09
CA GLY A 58 5.91 -2.31 -3.93
C GLY A 58 7.12 -1.72 -4.63
N ASP A 59 8.31 -2.16 -4.23
CA ASP A 59 9.58 -1.61 -4.72
C ASP A 59 10.51 -2.65 -5.36
N ASP A 60 10.32 -3.94 -5.10
CA ASP A 60 11.17 -5.01 -5.63
C ASP A 60 10.35 -6.20 -6.18
N TRP A 61 11.02 -7.16 -6.82
CA TRP A 61 10.38 -8.28 -7.53
C TRP A 61 9.37 -9.09 -6.73
N PRO A 62 9.55 -9.36 -5.41
CA PRO A 62 8.54 -10.05 -4.61
C PRO A 62 7.18 -9.36 -4.56
N ASP A 63 7.09 -8.07 -4.88
CA ASP A 63 5.83 -7.31 -4.93
C ASP A 63 5.05 -7.46 -6.24
N LEU A 64 5.74 -7.81 -7.34
CA LEU A 64 5.14 -7.91 -8.67
C LEU A 64 3.89 -8.82 -8.72
N PRO A 65 3.85 -9.98 -8.04
CA PRO A 65 2.67 -10.84 -8.04
C PRO A 65 1.42 -10.16 -7.45
N VAL A 66 1.58 -9.31 -6.44
CA VAL A 66 0.47 -8.56 -5.82
C VAL A 66 0.12 -7.37 -6.71
N MET A 67 1.12 -6.58 -7.10
CA MET A 67 0.93 -5.38 -7.93
C MET A 67 0.19 -5.68 -9.24
N ARG A 68 0.60 -6.72 -9.97
CA ARG A 68 -0.03 -7.09 -11.25
C ARG A 68 -1.48 -7.59 -11.14
N ARG A 69 -1.94 -7.93 -9.93
CA ARG A 69 -3.32 -8.41 -9.69
C ARG A 69 -4.22 -7.30 -9.15
N SER A 70 -3.66 -6.39 -8.37
CA SER A 70 -4.40 -5.24 -7.84
C SER A 70 -4.94 -4.35 -8.95
N ALA A 71 -6.16 -3.82 -8.76
CA ALA A 71 -6.75 -2.83 -9.66
C ALA A 71 -5.87 -1.58 -9.80
N PHE A 72 -5.10 -1.23 -8.76
CA PHE A 72 -4.18 -0.11 -8.80
C PHE A 72 -2.79 -0.49 -8.26
N ALA A 73 -1.77 -0.50 -9.12
CA ALA A 73 -0.38 -0.71 -8.75
C ALA A 73 0.37 0.63 -8.68
N CYS A 74 1.12 0.83 -7.60
CA CYS A 74 1.96 1.99 -7.36
C CYS A 74 3.40 1.54 -7.06
N ALA A 75 4.40 2.33 -7.43
CA ALA A 75 5.78 2.10 -7.06
C ALA A 75 6.45 3.41 -6.57
N PRO A 76 7.36 3.35 -5.57
CA PRO A 76 8.16 4.51 -5.22
C PRO A 76 9.18 4.86 -6.32
N ALA A 77 9.65 6.11 -6.36
CA ALA A 77 10.63 6.57 -7.36
C ALA A 77 11.89 5.69 -7.44
N ASN A 78 12.35 5.18 -6.29
CA ASN A 78 13.55 4.34 -6.17
C ASN A 78 13.30 2.83 -6.29
N ALA A 79 12.10 2.41 -6.74
CA ALA A 79 11.81 0.99 -7.01
C ALA A 79 12.69 0.41 -8.12
N GLN A 80 12.79 -0.92 -8.19
CA GLN A 80 13.42 -1.60 -9.32
C GLN A 80 12.72 -1.28 -10.65
N ALA A 81 13.47 -1.41 -11.76
CA ALA A 81 12.99 -0.99 -13.08
C ALA A 81 11.73 -1.75 -13.52
N GLU A 82 11.70 -3.07 -13.32
CA GLU A 82 10.56 -3.92 -13.66
C GLU A 82 9.32 -3.58 -12.83
N VAL A 83 9.52 -3.15 -11.59
CA VAL A 83 8.44 -2.75 -10.66
C VAL A 83 7.83 -1.43 -11.08
N ARG A 84 8.66 -0.43 -11.42
CA ARG A 84 8.16 0.82 -12.00
C ARG A 84 7.43 0.59 -13.32
N HIS A 85 7.92 -0.32 -14.16
CA HIS A 85 7.26 -0.64 -15.42
C HIS A 85 5.90 -1.33 -15.24
N ALA A 86 5.73 -2.11 -14.17
CA ALA A 86 4.47 -2.75 -13.83
C ALA A 86 3.49 -1.84 -13.08
N ALA A 87 3.91 -0.67 -12.62
CA ALA A 87 3.07 0.26 -11.86
C ALA A 87 2.19 1.12 -12.78
N HIS A 88 0.95 1.38 -12.37
CA HIS A 88 0.09 2.37 -13.02
C HIS A 88 0.51 3.80 -12.66
N PHE A 89 1.12 3.96 -11.48
CA PHE A 89 1.64 5.24 -11.01
C PHE A 89 2.98 5.04 -10.30
N VAL A 90 3.96 5.87 -10.65
CA VAL A 90 5.23 5.94 -9.93
C VAL A 90 5.25 7.26 -9.18
N THR A 91 5.44 7.21 -7.87
CA THR A 91 5.47 8.42 -7.04
C THR A 91 6.68 9.28 -7.37
N GLN A 92 6.58 10.59 -7.16
CA GLN A 92 7.74 11.47 -7.22
C GLN A 92 8.65 11.25 -6.00
N ALA A 93 8.04 11.07 -4.82
CA ALA A 93 8.78 10.78 -3.61
C ALA A 93 9.43 9.38 -3.63
N ARG A 94 10.52 9.24 -2.87
CA ARG A 94 11.19 7.96 -2.63
C ARG A 94 10.51 7.20 -1.48
N GLY A 95 10.69 5.89 -1.45
CA GLY A 95 10.32 5.05 -0.31
C GLY A 95 11.07 5.50 0.94
N GLY A 96 10.35 5.67 2.05
CA GLY A 96 10.86 6.29 3.28
C GLY A 96 10.73 7.81 3.32
N ASP A 97 10.67 8.47 2.16
CA ASP A 97 10.67 9.94 2.01
C ASP A 97 9.31 10.49 1.58
N GLY A 98 8.21 9.78 1.87
CA GLY A 98 6.85 10.23 1.62
C GLY A 98 6.08 9.52 0.51
N ALA A 99 6.66 8.55 -0.19
CA ALA A 99 5.97 7.84 -1.28
C ALA A 99 4.62 7.20 -0.84
N ALA A 100 4.57 6.58 0.34
CA ALA A 100 3.32 6.05 0.89
C ALA A 100 2.29 7.15 1.19
N ARG A 101 2.75 8.35 1.60
CA ARG A 101 1.88 9.50 1.84
C ARG A 101 1.32 10.04 0.52
N GLU A 102 2.15 10.12 -0.53
CA GLU A 102 1.73 10.53 -1.87
C GLU A 102 0.66 9.58 -2.43
N LEU A 103 0.83 8.27 -2.25
CA LEU A 103 -0.20 7.29 -2.61
C LEU A 103 -1.50 7.47 -1.80
N CYS A 104 -1.40 7.70 -0.48
CA CYS A 104 -2.57 7.99 0.34
C CYS A 104 -3.34 9.21 -0.18
N ASP A 105 -2.64 10.30 -0.50
CA ASP A 105 -3.26 11.52 -1.02
C ASP A 105 -3.93 11.25 -2.38
N LEU A 106 -3.27 10.51 -3.28
CA LEU A 106 -3.85 10.11 -4.56
C LEU A 106 -5.17 9.33 -4.39
N LEU A 107 -5.20 8.33 -3.51
CA LEU A 107 -6.42 7.54 -3.24
C LEU A 107 -7.54 8.38 -2.61
N LEU A 108 -7.18 9.32 -1.73
CA LEU A 108 -8.15 10.23 -1.11
C LEU A 108 -8.72 11.24 -2.11
N VAL A 109 -7.91 11.74 -3.04
CA VAL A 109 -8.36 12.63 -4.12
C VAL A 109 -9.27 11.86 -5.06
N ALA A 110 -8.85 10.67 -5.52
CA ALA A 110 -9.62 9.83 -6.44
C ALA A 110 -10.97 9.40 -5.84
N SER A 111 -11.05 9.22 -4.51
CA SER A 111 -12.29 8.90 -3.81
C SER A 111 -13.12 10.11 -3.39
N GLY A 112 -12.72 11.34 -3.74
CA GLY A 112 -13.45 12.57 -3.43
C GLY A 112 -13.42 12.97 -1.95
N ARG A 113 -12.53 12.38 -1.14
CA ARG A 113 -12.49 12.59 0.32
C ARG A 113 -11.45 13.63 0.76
N TYR A 114 -10.45 13.91 -0.08
CA TYR A 114 -9.30 14.74 0.29
C TYR A 114 -9.70 16.15 0.74
N ALA A 115 -10.50 16.86 -0.05
CA ALA A 115 -10.85 18.26 0.22
C ALA A 115 -11.61 18.43 1.55
N ALA A 116 -12.55 17.53 1.85
CA ALA A 116 -13.28 17.54 3.12
C ALA A 116 -12.35 17.29 4.31
N LEU A 117 -11.45 16.30 4.20
CA LEU A 117 -10.47 16.01 5.25
C LEU A 117 -9.49 17.17 5.45
N LEU A 118 -9.06 17.85 4.39
CA LEU A 118 -8.17 19.01 4.50
C LEU A 118 -8.86 20.19 5.19
N ALA A 119 -10.14 20.43 4.86
CA ALA A 119 -10.93 21.51 5.44
C ALA A 119 -11.03 21.41 6.98
N GLU A 120 -11.04 20.20 7.55
CA GLU A 120 -11.02 19.98 9.01
C GLU A 120 -9.78 20.58 9.71
N TYR A 121 -8.70 20.84 8.98
CA TYR A 121 -7.44 21.38 9.51
C TYR A 121 -7.16 22.83 9.10
N THR A 122 -7.92 23.37 8.16
CA THR A 122 -7.76 24.73 7.65
C THR A 122 -8.89 25.68 8.04
N ALA A 123 -9.93 25.16 8.70
CA ALA A 123 -10.98 25.92 9.36
C ALA A 123 -10.54 26.34 10.77
#